data_AF-A0A9E7C221-F1
#
_entry.id   AF-A0A9E7C221-F1
#
_cell.length_a   1.000
_cell.length_b   1.000
_cell.length_c   1.000
_cell.angle_alpha   90.00
_cell.angle_beta   90.00
_cell.angle_gamma   90.00
#
_symmetry.space_group_name_H-M   'P 1'
#
loop_
_entity.id
_entity.type
_entity.pdbx_description
1 polymer ?
#
loop_
_entity_poly.entity_id
_entity_poly.type
_entity_poly.pdbx_seq_one_letter_code
_entity_poly.pdbx_strand_id
1 'polypeptide(L)'
;MKFPRMCNPWTERPLIDDAFDAYLEWRDESAEVRHAYERWNCAPAREARREFWAYRAALEREEHAARVYGRLASRLDATTRERAEQRRLSHLRPLLS
;
A
#
# COMPACT_ATOMS: atom_id res chain seq x y z
N MET A 1 -13.63 -1.96 11.86
CA MET A 1 -14.48 -2.77 10.94
C MET A 1 -13.68 -2.91 9.65
N LYS A 2 -13.03 -4.06 9.40
CA LYS A 2 -12.25 -4.27 8.16
C LYS A 2 -13.24 -4.57 7.04
N PHE A 3 -13.41 -3.63 6.12
CA PHE A 3 -14.20 -3.87 4.91
C PHE A 3 -13.50 -4.96 4.09
N PRO A 4 -14.23 -5.95 3.54
CA PRO A 4 -13.64 -6.95 2.66
C PRO A 4 -12.94 -6.23 1.49
N ARG A 5 -11.78 -6.74 1.03
CA ARG A 5 -11.06 -6.24 -0.16
C ARG A 5 -12.08 -6.04 -1.28
N MET A 6 -12.41 -4.80 -1.61
CA MET A 6 -13.42 -4.48 -2.60
C MET A 6 -12.75 -4.56 -3.97
N CYS A 7 -12.40 -5.78 -4.38
CA CYS A 7 -12.05 -6.07 -5.75
C CYS A 7 -13.30 -5.74 -6.58
N ASN A 8 -13.36 -4.55 -7.17
CA ASN A 8 -14.52 -4.11 -7.92
C ASN A 8 -14.59 -4.98 -9.19
N PRO A 9 -15.59 -5.88 -9.32
CA PRO A 9 -15.65 -6.82 -10.43
C PRO A 9 -15.94 -6.13 -11.78
N TRP A 10 -16.21 -4.82 -11.77
CA TRP A 10 -16.48 -4.00 -12.94
C TRP A 10 -15.29 -3.16 -13.41
N THR A 11 -14.13 -3.24 -12.76
CA THR A 11 -12.96 -2.47 -13.19
C THR A 11 -12.11 -3.24 -14.20
N GLU A 12 -11.89 -2.66 -15.37
CA GLU A 12 -10.96 -3.18 -16.38
C GLU A 12 -9.48 -3.19 -15.94
N ARG A 13 -9.19 -2.73 -14.71
CA ARG A 13 -7.84 -2.50 -14.18
C ARG A 13 -7.69 -2.98 -12.73
N PRO A 14 -7.83 -4.31 -12.48
CA PRO A 14 -7.75 -4.88 -11.14
C PRO A 14 -6.45 -4.55 -10.41
N LEU A 15 -5.33 -4.37 -11.13
CA LEU A 15 -4.05 -4.00 -10.52
C LEU A 15 -4.05 -2.57 -9.93
N ILE A 16 -4.82 -1.64 -10.49
CA ILE A 16 -4.93 -0.27 -9.95
C ILE A 16 -5.75 -0.31 -8.66
N ASP A 17 -6.88 -1.00 -8.68
CA ASP A 17 -7.74 -1.13 -7.50
C ASP A 17 -7.02 -1.85 -6.36
N ASP A 18 -6.35 -2.97 -6.65
CA ASP A 18 -5.55 -3.69 -5.66
C ASP A 18 -4.46 -2.80 -5.04
N ALA A 19 -3.80 -1.96 -5.85
CA ALA A 19 -2.78 -1.04 -5.36
C ALA A 19 -3.37 0.10 -4.52
N PHE A 20 -4.55 0.60 -4.90
CA PHE A 20 -5.26 1.64 -4.17
C PHE A 20 -5.77 1.11 -2.82
N ASP A 21 -6.34 -0.09 -2.79
CA ASP A 21 -6.75 -0.76 -1.55
C ASP A 21 -5.54 -0.98 -0.63
N ALA A 22 -4.41 -1.44 -1.16
CA ALA A 22 -3.19 -1.63 -0.39
C ALA A 22 -2.60 -0.29 0.11
N TYR A 23 -2.75 0.79 -0.66
CA TYR A 23 -2.38 2.14 -0.22
C TYR A 23 -3.23 2.58 0.97
N LEU A 24 -4.55 2.39 0.91
CA LEU A 24 -5.46 2.72 2.02
C LEU A 24 -5.14 1.90 3.26
N GLU A 25 -4.92 0.59 3.13
CA GLU A 25 -4.54 -0.27 4.25
C GLU A 25 -3.23 0.17 4.91
N TRP A 26 -2.21 0.54 4.12
CA TRP A 26 -0.98 1.10 4.64
C TRP A 26 -1.18 2.44 5.37
N ARG A 27 -2.06 3.32 4.85
CA ARG A 27 -2.39 4.59 5.49
C ARG A 27 -3.12 4.41 6.81
N ASP A 28 -4.03 3.44 6.89
CA ASP A 28 -4.74 3.11 8.13
C ASP A 28 -3.78 2.56 9.19
N GLU A 29 -2.91 1.60 8.83
CA GLU A 29 -1.91 1.08 9.77
C GLU A 29 -0.88 2.16 10.18
N SER A 30 -0.55 3.10 9.29
CA SER A 30 0.28 4.27 9.63
C SER A 30 -0.38 5.18 10.66
N ALA A 31 -1.70 5.36 10.59
CA ALA A 31 -2.46 6.10 11.61
C ALA A 31 -2.48 5.33 12.94
N GLU A 32 -2.65 4.01 12.91
CA GLU A 32 -2.59 3.17 14.11
C GLU A 32 -1.21 3.19 14.79
N VAL A 33 -0.11 3.23 14.02
CA VAL A 33 1.23 3.44 14.56
C VAL A 33 1.32 4.77 15.31
N ARG A 34 0.80 5.86 14.73
CA ARG A 34 0.76 7.18 15.37
C ARG A 34 -0.01 7.13 16.69
N HIS A 35 -1.21 6.56 16.67
CA HIS A 35 -2.04 6.43 17.87
C HIS A 35 -1.40 5.55 18.94
N ALA A 36 -0.77 4.44 18.56
CA ALA A 36 -0.08 3.56 19.50
C ALA A 36 1.16 4.23 20.12
N TYR A 37 1.89 5.02 19.34
CA TYR A 37 3.00 5.82 19.84
C TYR A 37 2.53 6.86 20.87
N GLU A 38 1.46 7.60 20.57
CA GLU A 38 0.89 8.59 21.48
C GLU A 38 0.42 7.96 22.80
N ARG A 39 -0.26 6.80 22.72
CA ARG A 39 -0.65 6.03 23.92
C ARG A 39 0.55 5.60 24.74
N TRP A 40 1.58 5.05 24.11
CA TRP A 40 2.80 4.65 24.80
C TRP A 40 3.51 5.84 25.46
N ASN A 41 3.61 6.96 24.75
CA ASN A 41 4.28 8.17 25.23
C ASN A 41 3.56 8.80 26.43
N CYS A 42 2.23 8.69 26.51
CA CYS A 42 1.43 9.18 27.63
C CYS A 42 1.16 8.13 28.72
N ALA A 43 1.65 6.89 28.56
CA ALA A 43 1.35 5.79 29.46
C ALA A 43 2.02 5.96 30.83
N PRO A 44 1.32 5.67 31.95
CA PRO A 44 1.95 5.53 33.25
C PRO A 44 3.06 4.46 33.23
N ALA A 45 4.09 4.60 34.07
CA ALA A 45 5.24 3.70 34.09
C ALA A 45 4.87 2.20 34.22
N ARG A 46 3.80 1.88 34.97
CA ARG A 46 3.29 0.51 35.13
C ARG A 46 2.72 -0.10 33.84
N GLU A 47 2.25 0.73 32.91
CA GLU A 47 1.60 0.34 31.64
C GLU A 47 2.54 0.51 30.44
N ALA A 48 3.60 1.32 30.57
CA ALA A 48 4.50 1.68 29.48
C ALA A 48 5.05 0.47 28.71
N ARG A 49 5.39 -0.63 29.39
CA ARG A 49 5.87 -1.86 28.73
C ARG A 49 4.80 -2.50 27.85
N ARG A 50 3.54 -2.52 28.29
CA ARG A 50 2.41 -3.07 27.53
C ARG A 50 2.13 -2.21 26.30
N GLU A 51 2.07 -0.89 26.47
CA GLU A 51 1.82 0.04 25.36
C GLU A 51 2.97 0.04 24.34
N PHE A 52 4.21 -0.15 24.79
CA PHE A 52 5.36 -0.36 23.89
C PHE A 52 5.17 -1.58 22.98
N TRP A 53 4.69 -2.71 23.51
CA TRP A 53 4.40 -3.89 22.69
C TRP A 53 3.24 -3.65 21.72
N ALA A 54 2.22 -2.89 22.12
CA ALA A 54 1.14 -2.51 21.21
C ALA A 54 1.65 -1.62 20.06
N TYR A 55 2.54 -0.66 20.35
CA TYR A 55 3.22 0.16 19.35
C TYR A 55 4.10 -0.68 18.41
N ARG A 56 4.89 -1.61 18.95
CA ARG A 56 5.69 -2.56 18.16
C ARG A 56 4.84 -3.39 17.22
N ALA A 57 3.71 -3.92 17.71
CA ALA A 57 2.79 -4.69 16.88
C ALA A 57 2.12 -3.84 15.79
N ALA A 58 1.86 -2.55 16.04
CA ALA A 58 1.37 -1.63 15.02
C ALA A 58 2.41 -1.38 13.93
N LEU A 59 3.69 -1.19 14.30
CA LEU A 59 4.79 -1.04 13.33
C LEU A 59 4.92 -2.27 12.43
N GLU A 60 4.81 -3.48 12.98
CA GLU A 60 4.92 -4.71 12.20
C GLU A 60 3.78 -4.86 11.16
N ARG A 61 2.57 -4.41 11.50
CA ARG A 61 1.44 -4.38 10.56
C ARG A 61 1.60 -3.30 9.50
N GLU A 62 2.03 -2.10 9.89
CA GLU A 62 2.30 -1.00 8.96
C GLU A 62 3.40 -1.40 7.96
N GLU A 63 4.50 -1.99 8.43
CA GLU A 63 5.57 -2.47 7.56
C GLU A 63 5.07 -3.56 6.60
N HIS A 64 4.23 -4.49 7.08
CA HIS A 64 3.63 -5.49 6.23
C HIS A 64 2.78 -4.86 5.11
N ALA A 65 1.89 -3.92 5.47
CA ALA A 65 1.04 -3.20 4.52
C ALA A 65 1.87 -2.38 3.52
N ALA A 66 2.91 -1.68 3.98
CA ALA A 66 3.85 -0.93 3.14
C ALA A 66 4.53 -1.83 2.11
N ARG A 67 4.97 -3.03 2.51
CA ARG A 67 5.57 -4.03 1.61
C ARG A 67 4.57 -4.53 0.57
N VAL A 68 3.30 -4.74 0.94
CA VAL A 68 2.24 -5.14 -0.01
C VAL A 68 1.99 -4.03 -1.03
N TYR A 69 1.77 -2.80 -0.58
CA TYR A 69 1.58 -1.63 -1.44
C TYR A 69 2.79 -1.42 -2.37
N GLY A 70 4.01 -1.43 -1.83
CA GLY A 70 5.23 -1.24 -2.61
C GLY A 70 5.41 -2.25 -3.74
N ARG A 71 5.04 -3.52 -3.53
CA ARG A 71 5.05 -4.53 -4.60
C ARG A 71 4.03 -4.22 -5.69
N LEU A 72 2.83 -3.77 -5.34
CA LEU A 72 1.78 -3.45 -6.30
C LEU A 72 2.10 -2.17 -7.08
N ALA A 73 2.60 -1.13 -6.40
CA ALA A 73 3.09 0.09 -7.03
C ALA A 73 4.22 -0.20 -8.04
N SER A 74 5.19 -1.05 -7.66
CA SER A 74 6.27 -1.45 -8.58
C SER A 74 5.73 -2.17 -9.83
N ARG A 75 4.70 -3.01 -9.69
CA ARG A 75 4.06 -3.69 -10.82
C ARG A 75 3.28 -2.72 -11.72
N LEU A 76 2.61 -1.71 -11.13
CA LEU A 76 1.94 -0.66 -11.88
C LEU A 76 2.93 0.18 -12.69
N ASP A 77 4.06 0.53 -12.10
CA ASP A 77 5.12 1.28 -12.78
C ASP A 77 5.72 0.49 -13.94
N ALA A 78 5.94 -0.81 -13.76
CA ALA A 78 6.41 -1.70 -14.82
C ALA A 78 5.41 -1.77 -15.98
N THR A 79 4.12 -2.06 -15.69
CA THR A 79 3.08 -2.15 -16.73
C THR A 79 2.84 -0.81 -17.44
N THR A 80 2.98 0.31 -16.74
CA THR A 80 2.87 1.64 -17.35
C THR A 80 4.04 1.92 -18.30
N ARG A 81 5.27 1.55 -17.91
CA ARG A 81 6.46 1.66 -18.76
C ARG A 81 6.36 0.78 -20.01
N GLU A 82 5.99 -0.48 -19.88
CA GLU A 82 5.78 -1.40 -21.00
C GLU A 82 4.75 -0.87 -22.00
N ARG A 83 3.60 -0.36 -21.52
CA ARG A 83 2.58 0.25 -22.39
C ARG A 83 3.07 1.51 -23.08
N ALA A 84 3.91 2.31 -22.43
CA ALA A 84 4.50 3.50 -23.05
C ALA A 84 5.48 3.12 -24.17
N GLU A 85 6.29 2.09 -23.94
CA GLU A 85 7.22 1.53 -24.93
C GLU A 85 6.47 0.91 -26.12
N GLN A 86 5.47 0.08 -25.85
CA GLN A 86 4.63 -0.51 -26.90
C GLN A 86 3.97 0.56 -27.77
N ARG A 87 3.48 1.65 -27.16
CA ARG A 87 2.92 2.81 -27.90
C ARG A 87 3.98 3.48 -28.77
N ARG A 88 5.19 3.72 -28.24
CA ARG A 88 6.30 4.29 -29.02
C ARG A 88 6.64 3.41 -30.23
N LEU A 89 6.82 2.11 -30.02
CA LEU A 89 7.15 1.17 -31.10
C LEU A 89 6.02 1.07 -32.14
N SER A 90 4.76 1.05 -31.70
CA SER A 90 3.60 1.04 -32.61
C SER A 90 3.51 2.31 -33.46
N HIS A 91 3.93 3.46 -32.92
CA HIS A 91 3.94 4.74 -33.62
C HIS A 91 5.11 4.88 -34.60
N LEU A 92 6.22 4.17 -34.37
CA LEU A 92 7.40 4.16 -35.27
C LEU A 92 7.27 3.16 -36.43
N ARG A 93 6.37 2.17 -36.31
CA ARG A 93 6.11 1.13 -37.32
C ARG A 93 5.68 1.62 -38.72
N PRO A 94 4.99 2.78 -38.91
CA PRO A 94 4.67 3.30 -40.25
C PRO A 94 5.84 3.97 -40.98
N LEU A 95 6.98 4.24 -40.32
CA LEU A 95 8.09 5.02 -40.88
C LEU A 95 9.24 4.15 -41.43
N LEU A 96 9.10 2.83 -41.38
CA LEU A 96 10.09 1.84 -41.83
C LEU A 96 9.54 0.94 -42.96
N SER A 97 8.41 1.30 -43.58
CA SER A 97 7.81 0.60 -44.71
C SER A 97 7.78 1.48 -45.95
#